data_AF-A0A2K6KGP3-F1
#
_entry.id   AF-A0A2K6KGP3-F1
#
_cell.length_a   1.000
_cell.length_b   1.000
_cell.length_c   1.000
_cell.angle_alpha   90.00
_cell.angle_beta   90.00
_cell.angle_gamma   90.00
#
_symmetry.space_group_name_H-M   'P 1'
#
loop_
_entity.id
_entity.type
_entity.pdbx_description
1 polymer ?
#
loop_
_entity_poly.entity_id
_entity_poly.type
_entity_poly.pdbx_seq_one_letter_code
_entity_poly.pdbx_strand_id
1 'polypeptide(L)'
;DDFLATAELAGTEFVAEKLNIKFVPAEARTGLLSFEESQRIKKLHEENKQFLCIPRRPNWNKNTTPEELKQAEKDNFLEWRRQLVRLEEEQKLILTPFERNLDFWRQLWRVIERSDIVVQIVDARNPLLFRCEDLGFDQRSPGCDGLQAREWCSDCSHCEL
;
A
#
# COMPACT_ATOMS: atom_id res chain seq x y z
N ASP A 1 -14.41 -34.11 17.35
CA ASP A 1 -14.56 -34.22 18.82
C ASP A 1 -14.56 -32.88 19.58
N ASP A 2 -14.32 -31.73 18.94
CA ASP A 2 -14.38 -30.41 19.62
C ASP A 2 -15.79 -29.88 19.94
N PHE A 3 -16.84 -30.47 19.38
CA PHE A 3 -18.21 -30.01 19.62
C PHE A 3 -18.78 -30.50 20.97
N LEU A 4 -18.24 -31.60 21.52
CA LEU A 4 -18.68 -32.16 22.80
C LEU A 4 -17.98 -31.53 24.01
N ALA A 5 -16.76 -31.00 23.83
CA ALA A 5 -16.00 -30.34 24.90
C ALA A 5 -16.67 -29.05 25.41
N THR A 6 -17.53 -28.42 24.60
CA THR A 6 -18.22 -27.17 24.97
C THR A 6 -19.45 -27.43 25.86
N ALA A 7 -20.01 -28.64 25.85
CA ALA A 7 -21.23 -28.98 26.59
C ALA A 7 -20.97 -29.29 28.08
N GLU A 8 -19.77 -29.74 28.44
CA GLU A 8 -19.44 -30.09 29.83
C GLU A 8 -19.07 -28.87 30.71
N LEU A 9 -18.77 -27.72 30.10
CA LEU A 9 -18.48 -26.46 30.83
C LEU A 9 -19.74 -25.69 31.24
N ALA A 10 -20.93 -26.15 30.88
CA ALA A 10 -22.20 -25.52 31.26
C ALA A 10 -22.57 -25.70 32.75
N GLY A 11 -21.78 -26.46 33.52
CA GLY A 11 -22.01 -26.78 34.93
C GLY A 11 -21.09 -26.10 35.95
N THR A 12 -20.12 -25.28 35.54
CA THR A 12 -19.24 -24.57 36.49
C THR A 12 -19.80 -23.18 36.78
N GLU A 13 -20.12 -22.91 38.04
CA GLU A 13 -20.54 -21.60 38.54
C GLU A 13 -19.55 -20.52 38.07
N PHE A 14 -20.07 -19.57 37.30
CA PHE A 14 -19.34 -18.38 36.87
C PHE A 14 -19.04 -17.49 38.08
N VAL A 15 -17.82 -17.60 38.63
CA VAL A 15 -17.23 -16.52 39.42
C VAL A 15 -16.71 -15.48 38.45
N ALA A 16 -17.58 -14.56 38.04
CA ALA A 16 -17.14 -13.38 37.30
C ALA A 16 -16.30 -12.52 38.27
N GLU A 17 -14.97 -12.54 38.11
CA GLU A 17 -14.07 -11.57 38.73
C GLU A 17 -14.42 -10.16 38.25
N LYS A 18 -15.34 -9.54 38.97
CA LYS A 18 -15.67 -8.14 38.86
C LYS A 18 -14.53 -7.38 39.52
N LEU A 19 -13.58 -6.86 38.74
CA LEU A 19 -12.85 -5.59 38.93
C LEU A 19 -11.53 -5.57 38.15
N ASN A 20 -11.60 -5.24 36.85
CA ASN A 20 -10.49 -4.59 36.15
C ASN A 20 -11.00 -3.28 35.54
N ILE A 21 -11.47 -2.38 36.40
CA ILE A 21 -11.92 -1.03 35.99
C ILE A 21 -10.66 -0.22 35.66
N LYS A 22 -10.27 -0.22 34.38
CA LYS A 22 -9.37 0.81 33.86
C LYS A 22 -10.20 2.07 33.63
N PHE A 23 -9.96 3.11 34.41
CA PHE A 23 -10.49 4.44 34.12
C PHE A 23 -9.89 4.88 32.79
N VAL A 24 -10.71 4.85 31.74
CA VAL A 24 -10.37 5.45 30.45
C VAL A 24 -10.77 6.92 30.56
N PRO A 25 -9.82 7.86 30.58
CA PRO A 25 -10.12 9.28 30.58
C PRO A 25 -11.04 9.62 29.40
N ALA A 26 -11.95 10.58 29.54
CA ALA A 26 -12.88 10.94 28.46
C ALA A 26 -12.11 11.37 27.19
N GLU A 27 -10.91 11.92 27.37
CA GLU A 27 -9.97 12.30 26.33
C GLU A 27 -9.50 11.10 25.51
N ALA A 28 -9.31 9.94 26.15
CA ALA A 28 -8.87 8.70 25.51
C ALA A 28 -9.97 8.02 24.65
N ARG A 29 -11.23 8.48 24.74
CA ARG A 29 -12.33 7.99 23.88
C ARG A 29 -12.47 8.72 22.55
N THR A 30 -11.77 9.83 22.37
CA THR A 30 -11.94 10.64 21.15
C THR A 30 -11.34 10.00 19.91
N GLY A 31 -10.42 9.02 20.06
CA GLY A 31 -9.65 8.45 18.95
C GLY A 31 -8.75 9.49 18.27
N LEU A 32 -8.63 10.69 18.83
CA LEU A 32 -7.80 11.77 18.34
C LEU A 32 -6.43 11.63 18.97
N LEU A 33 -5.40 11.67 18.13
CA LEU A 33 -4.01 11.68 18.56
C LEU A 33 -3.72 12.96 19.34
N SER A 34 -2.95 12.87 20.41
CA SER A 34 -2.40 14.06 21.08
C SER A 34 -1.52 14.86 20.10
N PHE A 35 -1.27 16.12 20.43
CA PHE A 35 -0.37 16.96 19.62
C PHE A 35 1.02 16.34 19.51
N GLU A 36 1.55 15.80 20.60
CA GLU A 36 2.89 15.16 20.64
C GLU A 36 2.94 13.88 19.80
N GLU A 37 1.91 13.02 19.91
CA GLU A 37 1.79 11.82 19.06
C GLU A 37 1.68 12.20 17.58
N SER A 38 0.89 13.21 17.26
CA SER A 38 0.74 13.71 15.89
C SER A 38 2.06 14.21 15.30
N GLN A 39 2.86 14.95 16.08
CA GLN A 39 4.18 15.42 15.64
C GLN A 39 5.15 14.26 15.47
N ARG A 40 5.14 13.29 16.38
CA ARG A 40 5.97 12.09 16.28
C ARG A 40 5.65 11.29 15.03
N ILE A 41 4.36 11.05 14.75
CA ILE A 41 3.92 10.32 13.55
C ILE A 41 4.32 11.08 12.28
N LYS A 42 4.12 12.40 12.23
CA LYS A 42 4.55 13.22 11.10
C LYS A 42 6.05 13.12 10.84
N LYS A 43 6.87 13.21 11.90
CA LYS A 43 8.32 13.08 11.78
C LYS A 43 8.72 11.70 11.25
N LEU A 44 8.08 10.65 11.75
CA LEU A 44 8.33 9.28 11.31
C LEU A 44 7.89 9.05 9.85
N HIS A 45 6.78 9.64 9.42
CA HIS A 45 6.34 9.66 8.02
C HIS A 45 7.39 10.35 7.12
N GLU A 46 7.94 11.47 7.56
CA GLU A 46 8.97 12.21 6.81
C GLU A 46 10.28 11.41 6.71
N GLU A 47 10.75 10.82 7.82
CA GLU A 47 11.97 10.00 7.87
C GLU A 47 11.88 8.77 6.96
N ASN A 48 10.67 8.22 6.77
CA ASN A 48 10.43 7.03 5.95
C ASN A 48 9.79 7.33 4.60
N LYS A 49 9.73 8.60 4.18
CA LYS A 49 9.04 9.03 2.96
C LYS A 49 9.49 8.24 1.71
N GLN A 50 10.77 7.90 1.62
CA GLN A 50 11.34 7.09 0.54
C GLN A 50 10.79 5.65 0.43
N PHE A 51 10.27 5.10 1.53
CA PHE A 51 9.72 3.74 1.57
C PHE A 51 8.18 3.73 1.49
N LEU A 52 7.53 4.89 1.68
CA LEU A 52 6.09 5.07 1.56
C LEU A 52 5.63 5.31 0.11
N CYS A 53 6.47 4.87 -0.84
CA CYS A 53 6.22 5.08 -2.26
C CYS A 53 5.28 4.04 -2.86
N ILE A 54 4.64 4.36 -3.99
CA ILE A 54 3.87 3.37 -4.78
C ILE A 54 4.80 2.36 -5.49
N PRO A 55 4.35 1.11 -5.75
CA PRO A 55 5.19 0.11 -6.40
C PRO A 55 5.53 0.55 -7.82
N ARG A 56 6.83 0.50 -8.17
CA ARG A 56 7.33 0.86 -9.49
C ARG A 56 7.36 -0.37 -10.38
N ARG A 57 6.98 -0.21 -11.64
CA ARG A 57 7.10 -1.30 -12.60
C ARG A 57 8.59 -1.62 -12.84
N PRO A 58 9.01 -2.89 -12.79
CA PRO A 58 10.37 -3.26 -13.13
C PRO A 58 10.69 -2.91 -14.60
N ASN A 59 11.92 -2.51 -14.85
CA ASN A 59 12.40 -2.25 -16.21
C ASN A 59 12.33 -3.53 -17.04
N TRP A 60 11.83 -3.42 -18.27
CA TRP A 60 11.77 -4.50 -19.22
C TRP A 60 12.32 -4.04 -20.56
N ASN A 61 12.77 -5.00 -21.38
CA ASN A 61 13.33 -4.74 -22.70
C ASN A 61 12.74 -5.71 -23.72
N LYS A 62 13.09 -5.53 -25.00
CA LYS A 62 12.60 -6.35 -26.12
C LYS A 62 12.95 -7.84 -26.00
N ASN A 63 13.94 -8.17 -25.18
CA ASN A 63 14.38 -9.55 -24.95
C ASN A 63 13.66 -10.19 -23.76
N THR A 64 12.87 -9.43 -23.00
CA THR A 64 12.13 -9.92 -21.84
C THR A 64 10.87 -10.61 -22.33
N THR A 65 10.69 -11.89 -21.98
CA THR A 65 9.48 -12.62 -22.33
C THR A 65 8.28 -12.16 -21.49
N PRO A 66 7.04 -12.35 -21.97
CA PRO A 66 5.84 -12.01 -21.20
C PRO A 66 5.79 -12.68 -19.82
N GLU A 67 6.22 -13.94 -19.74
CA GLU A 67 6.25 -14.72 -18.51
C GLU A 67 7.30 -14.19 -17.52
N GLU A 68 8.51 -13.88 -18.00
CA GLU A 68 9.56 -13.27 -17.19
C GLU A 68 9.12 -11.91 -16.64
N LEU A 69 8.45 -11.09 -17.47
CA LEU A 69 7.93 -9.79 -17.03
C LEU A 69 6.82 -9.97 -15.98
N LYS A 70 5.86 -10.87 -16.21
CA LYS A 70 4.80 -11.17 -15.23
C LYS A 70 5.37 -11.62 -13.89
N GLN A 71 6.44 -12.43 -13.91
CA GLN A 71 7.12 -12.90 -12.71
C GLN A 71 7.90 -11.77 -12.02
N ALA A 72 8.65 -10.97 -12.76
CA ALA A 72 9.39 -9.83 -12.22
C ALA A 72 8.46 -8.78 -11.58
N GLU A 73 7.31 -8.49 -12.21
CA GLU A 73 6.27 -7.61 -11.65
C GLU A 73 5.73 -8.15 -10.32
N LYS A 74 5.48 -9.46 -10.25
CA LYS A 74 5.00 -10.13 -9.05
C LYS A 74 6.03 -10.06 -7.91
N ASP A 75 7.29 -10.35 -8.22
CA ASP A 75 8.35 -10.34 -7.22
C ASP A 75 8.64 -8.93 -6.69
N ASN A 76 8.65 -7.94 -7.60
CA ASN A 76 8.78 -6.53 -7.22
C ASN A 76 7.63 -6.09 -6.29
N PHE A 77 6.39 -6.43 -6.65
CA PHE A 77 5.22 -6.09 -5.85
C PHE A 77 5.23 -6.75 -4.48
N LEU A 78 5.66 -8.02 -4.40
CA LEU A 78 5.81 -8.71 -3.11
C LEU A 78 6.89 -8.08 -2.25
N GLU A 79 8.01 -7.66 -2.83
CA GLU A 79 9.07 -6.97 -2.08
C GLU A 79 8.59 -5.62 -1.55
N TRP A 80 7.90 -4.84 -2.39
CA TRP A 80 7.25 -3.60 -1.96
C TRP A 80 6.30 -3.82 -0.78
N ARG A 81 5.45 -4.86 -0.83
CA ARG A 81 4.56 -5.20 0.29
C ARG A 81 5.31 -5.59 1.55
N ARG A 82 6.42 -6.33 1.45
CA ARG A 82 7.26 -6.67 2.62
C ARG A 82 7.85 -5.43 3.26
N GLN A 83 8.26 -4.44 2.47
CA GLN A 83 8.77 -3.17 2.99
C GLN A 83 7.69 -2.45 3.80
N LEU A 84 6.45 -2.38 3.29
CA LEU A 84 5.34 -1.79 4.03
C LEU A 84 5.04 -2.51 5.34
N VAL A 85 5.03 -3.85 5.35
CA VAL A 85 4.83 -4.64 6.58
C VAL A 85 5.93 -4.35 7.60
N ARG A 86 7.20 -4.26 7.17
CA ARG A 86 8.31 -3.89 8.07
C ARG A 86 8.11 -2.51 8.68
N LEU A 87 7.64 -1.52 7.91
CA LEU A 87 7.34 -0.19 8.45
C LEU A 87 6.21 -0.21 9.48
N GLU A 88 5.17 -0.99 9.23
CA GLU A 88 4.04 -1.16 10.14
C GLU A 88 4.46 -1.86 11.44
N GLU A 89 5.24 -2.94 11.35
CA GLU A 89 5.67 -3.74 12.51
C GLU A 89 6.81 -3.11 13.31
N GLU A 90 7.89 -2.68 12.66
CA GLU A 90 9.10 -2.21 13.33
C GLU A 90 8.93 -0.77 13.85
N GLN A 91 8.26 0.07 13.07
CA GLN A 91 8.16 1.51 13.36
C GLN A 91 6.79 1.93 13.89
N LYS A 92 5.82 1.01 13.93
CA LYS A 92 4.43 1.29 14.34
C LYS A 92 3.80 2.42 13.53
N LEU A 93 4.19 2.51 12.26
CA LEU A 93 3.62 3.47 11.32
C LEU A 93 2.21 3.04 10.95
N ILE A 94 1.25 3.94 11.14
CA ILE A 94 -0.10 3.75 10.60
C ILE A 94 -0.03 4.09 9.11
N LEU A 95 -0.14 3.07 8.27
CA LEU A 95 -0.18 3.22 6.82
C LEU A 95 -1.61 3.54 6.38
N THR A 96 -1.73 4.42 5.39
CA THR A 96 -2.99 4.57 4.66
C THR A 96 -3.33 3.24 3.97
N PRO A 97 -4.59 2.78 4.03
CA PRO A 97 -5.00 1.59 3.31
C PRO A 97 -4.60 1.66 1.83
N PHE A 98 -4.05 0.57 1.31
CA PHE A 98 -3.55 0.49 -0.05
C PHE A 98 -4.14 -0.72 -0.78
N GLU A 99 -4.10 -0.68 -2.11
CA GLU A 99 -4.59 -1.77 -2.94
C GLU A 99 -3.61 -2.96 -2.91
N ARG A 100 -4.14 -4.14 -2.57
CA ARG A 100 -3.37 -5.38 -2.40
C ARG A 100 -3.36 -6.23 -3.68
N ASN A 101 -4.22 -5.92 -4.64
CA ASN A 101 -4.27 -6.58 -5.92
C ASN A 101 -3.21 -6.01 -6.89
N LEU A 102 -2.31 -6.86 -7.38
CA LEU A 102 -1.30 -6.49 -8.39
C LEU A 102 -1.93 -6.01 -9.70
N ASP A 103 -3.07 -6.57 -10.10
CA ASP A 103 -3.68 -6.23 -11.40
C ASP A 103 -4.18 -4.79 -11.44
N PHE A 104 -4.54 -4.22 -10.28
CA PHE A 104 -4.85 -2.80 -10.17
C PHE A 104 -3.61 -1.94 -10.45
N TRP A 105 -2.47 -2.31 -9.88
CA TRP A 105 -1.20 -1.62 -10.13
C TRP A 105 -0.73 -1.77 -11.58
N ARG A 106 -0.97 -2.93 -12.21
CA ARG A 106 -0.73 -3.11 -13.66
C ARG A 106 -1.56 -2.15 -14.51
N GLN A 107 -2.82 -1.91 -14.14
CA GLN A 107 -3.64 -0.91 -14.83
C GLN A 107 -3.04 0.49 -14.71
N LEU A 108 -2.60 0.88 -13.50
CA LEU A 108 -1.94 2.17 -13.29
C LEU A 108 -0.67 2.29 -14.15
N TRP A 109 0.20 1.28 -14.14
CA TRP A 109 1.44 1.31 -14.94
C TRP A 109 1.15 1.46 -16.43
N ARG A 110 0.17 0.71 -16.97
CA ARG A 110 -0.26 0.82 -18.37
C ARG A 110 -0.77 2.24 -18.70
N VAL A 111 -1.51 2.88 -17.78
CA VAL A 111 -2.00 4.25 -17.99
C VAL A 111 -0.85 5.25 -18.00
N ILE A 112 0.07 5.15 -17.04
CA ILE A 112 1.22 6.07 -16.93
C ILE A 112 2.13 5.95 -18.16
N GLU A 113 2.40 4.74 -18.63
CA GLU A 113 3.29 4.51 -19.78
C GLU A 113 2.73 5.03 -21.10
N ARG A 114 1.41 4.99 -21.27
CA ARG A 114 0.74 5.39 -22.51
C ARG A 114 0.43 6.88 -22.59
N SER A 115 0.27 7.54 -21.44
CA SER A 115 -0.23 8.91 -21.37
C SER A 115 0.88 9.93 -21.60
N ASP A 116 0.63 10.93 -22.45
CA ASP A 116 1.50 12.12 -22.52
C ASP A 116 1.39 12.97 -21.24
N ILE A 117 0.17 13.02 -20.67
CA ILE A 117 -0.17 13.86 -19.54
C ILE A 117 -0.96 13.02 -18.53
N VAL A 118 -0.53 13.07 -17.27
CA VAL A 118 -1.25 12.45 -16.14
C VAL A 118 -1.82 13.57 -15.28
N VAL A 119 -3.13 13.51 -15.01
CA VAL A 119 -3.83 14.48 -14.15
C VAL A 119 -4.29 13.78 -12.88
N GLN A 120 -3.90 14.30 -11.72
CA GLN A 120 -4.35 13.80 -10.43
C GLN A 120 -5.53 14.62 -9.92
N ILE A 121 -6.67 13.97 -9.74
CA ILE A 121 -7.85 14.57 -9.11
C ILE A 121 -7.71 14.43 -7.60
N VAL A 122 -7.83 15.55 -6.88
CA VAL A 122 -7.70 15.58 -5.41
C VAL A 122 -8.95 16.18 -4.77
N ASP A 123 -9.25 15.77 -3.54
CA ASP A 123 -10.32 16.37 -2.74
C ASP A 123 -9.91 17.75 -2.24
N ALA A 124 -10.72 18.77 -2.50
CA ALA A 124 -10.44 20.16 -2.15
C ALA A 124 -10.40 20.43 -0.63
N ARG A 125 -10.96 19.55 0.20
CA ARG A 125 -10.96 19.70 1.67
C ARG A 125 -9.57 19.46 2.26
N ASN A 126 -8.78 18.59 1.64
CA ASN A 126 -7.40 18.33 2.04
C ASN A 126 -6.55 17.87 0.85
N PRO A 127 -6.23 18.77 -0.10
CA PRO A 127 -5.61 18.39 -1.36
C PRO A 127 -4.22 17.79 -1.20
N LEU A 128 -3.48 18.17 -0.15
CA LEU A 128 -2.14 17.65 0.12
C LEU A 128 -2.16 16.19 0.59
N LEU A 129 -3.22 15.75 1.27
CA LEU A 129 -3.37 14.36 1.70
C LEU A 129 -3.59 13.40 0.53
N PHE A 130 -4.36 13.82 -0.48
CA PHE A 130 -4.68 13.00 -1.65
C PHE A 130 -3.67 13.16 -2.79
N ARG A 131 -2.75 14.12 -2.68
CA ARG A 131 -1.68 14.32 -3.65
C ARG A 131 -0.60 13.26 -3.45
N CYS A 132 -0.24 12.58 -4.54
CA CYS A 132 0.85 11.62 -4.57
C CYS A 132 2.04 12.23 -5.30
N GLU A 133 3.09 12.62 -4.56
CA GLU A 133 4.29 13.24 -5.14
C GLU A 133 5.06 12.29 -6.06
N ASP A 134 4.98 10.99 -5.78
CA ASP A 134 5.65 9.94 -6.53
C ASP A 134 5.22 9.80 -7.99
N LEU A 135 4.02 10.26 -8.34
CA LEU A 135 3.55 10.26 -9.71
C LEU A 135 4.25 11.34 -10.56
N GLY A 136 4.82 12.36 -9.91
CA GLY A 136 5.49 13.48 -10.59
C GLY A 136 6.98 13.30 -10.85
N PHE A 137 7.66 12.44 -10.07
CA PHE A 137 9.04 12.07 -10.34
C PHE A 137 9.06 10.95 -11.37
N ASP A 138 9.62 11.27 -12.54
CA ASP A 138 9.56 10.47 -13.76
C ASP A 138 9.86 8.99 -13.49
N GLN A 139 8.89 8.12 -13.76
CA GLN A 139 9.06 6.66 -13.74
C GLN A 139 9.93 6.16 -14.90
N ARG A 140 10.43 7.07 -15.75
CA ARG A 140 11.33 6.76 -16.85
C ARG A 140 12.76 6.72 -16.34
N SER A 141 13.33 5.51 -16.29
CA SER A 141 14.78 5.33 -16.30
C SER A 141 15.38 6.12 -17.48
N PRO A 142 16.56 6.77 -17.34
CA PRO A 142 17.17 7.64 -18.35
C PRO A 142 17.67 6.95 -19.64
N GLY A 143 17.09 5.80 -20.01
CA GLY A 143 17.48 5.01 -21.18
C GLY A 143 16.33 4.39 -21.98
N CYS A 144 15.07 4.71 -21.68
CA CYS A 144 13.93 4.32 -22.51
C CYS A 144 13.47 5.53 -23.33
N ASP A 145 13.91 5.62 -24.59
CA ASP A 145 13.39 6.62 -25.52
C ASP A 145 11.87 6.45 -25.64
N GLY A 146 11.11 7.49 -25.26
CA GLY A 146 9.64 7.46 -25.17
C GLY A 146 8.91 7.12 -26.47
N LEU A 147 9.61 7.10 -27.60
CA LEU A 147 9.11 6.62 -28.89
C LEU A 147 9.02 5.09 -28.95
N GLN A 148 9.96 4.36 -28.30
CA GLN A 148 9.94 2.90 -28.29
C GLN A 148 8.89 2.32 -27.34
N ALA A 149 8.55 2.94 -26.20
CA ALA A 149 7.47 2.39 -25.35
C ALA A 149 6.09 2.46 -26.04
N ARG A 150 5.89 3.45 -26.94
CA ARG A 150 4.61 3.71 -27.64
C ARG A 150 4.33 2.72 -28.75
N GLU A 151 5.33 2.35 -29.54
CA GLU A 151 5.18 1.32 -30.58
C GLU A 151 4.76 -0.03 -29.97
N TRP A 152 5.20 -0.34 -28.75
CA TRP A 152 5.00 -1.66 -28.13
C TRP A 152 3.67 -1.77 -27.38
N CYS A 153 3.15 -0.65 -26.87
CA CYS A 153 1.82 -0.64 -26.28
C CYS A 153 0.71 -0.82 -27.34
N SER A 154 1.01 -0.53 -28.60
CA SER A 154 0.11 -0.74 -29.74
C SER A 154 -0.08 -2.23 -30.05
N ASP A 155 1.00 -3.02 -29.94
CA ASP A 155 0.97 -4.49 -30.08
C ASP A 155 0.50 -5.22 -28.80
N CYS A 156 0.46 -4.52 -27.67
CA CYS A 156 -0.07 -5.02 -26.40
C CYS A 156 -1.62 -5.14 -26.38
N SER A 157 -2.26 -5.06 -27.55
CA SER A 157 -3.62 -5.57 -27.79
C SER A 157 -3.71 -7.10 -27.59
N HIS A 158 -2.56 -7.79 -27.60
CA HIS A 158 -2.48 -9.25 -27.47
C HIS A 158 -2.10 -9.75 -26.06
N CYS A 159 -1.92 -8.84 -25.09
CA CYS A 159 -1.73 -9.17 -23.67
C CYS A 159 -3.00 -8.88 -22.83
N GLU A 160 -4.18 -9.07 -23.44
CA GLU A 160 -5.47 -9.20 -22.76
C GLU A 160 -5.63 -10.61 -22.18
N LEU A 161 -4.79 -10.99 -21.20
CA LEU A 161 -5.01 -12.12 -20.29
C LEU A 161 -4.35 -11.84 -18.93
#